data_AF-A0A355FPT2-F1
#
_entry.id   AF-A0A355FPT2-F1
#
_cell.length_a   1.000
_cell.length_b   1.000
_cell.length_c   1.000
_cell.angle_alpha   90.00
_cell.angle_beta   90.00
_cell.angle_gamma   90.00
#
_symmetry.space_group_name_H-M   'P 1'
#
loop_
_entity.id
_entity.type
_entity.pdbx_description
1 polymer ?
#
loop_
_entity_poly.entity_id
_entity_poly.type
_entity_poly.pdbx_seq_one_letter_code
_entity_poly.pdbx_strand_id
1 'polypeptide(L)'
;KTTGGYNPQYGLLGSNLSTDDKLKLFPRDGQVYVDGIQRVIKERTGKNVEVLIYGDGAFKDPVGHIWELADPVVSPAFTPGLAGVPNEVKIKYLADHLMEENGSSAVEEGVKAYIRNNRSDLVEKEATLGTTPRQLTDLLGSLCDLTSGSGDKGTPIVLVQGYFDNYTTE
;
A
#
# COMPACT_ATOMS: atom_id res chain seq x y z
N LYS A 1 -14.05 4.44 36.94
CA LYS A 1 -13.23 4.62 35.72
C LYS A 1 -14.04 4.06 34.56
N THR A 2 -14.56 4.89 33.67
CA THR A 2 -15.16 4.44 32.42
C THR A 2 -14.03 3.91 31.54
N THR A 3 -13.73 2.62 31.65
CA THR A 3 -12.68 1.93 30.90
C THR A 3 -13.17 1.58 29.49
N GLY A 4 -13.70 2.58 28.78
CA GLY A 4 -14.25 2.41 27.43
C GLY A 4 -13.63 3.40 26.46
N GLY A 5 -13.45 2.96 25.22
CA GLY A 5 -12.98 3.77 24.11
C GLY A 5 -13.58 3.26 22.81
N TYR A 6 -13.39 4.02 21.73
CA TYR A 6 -13.79 3.67 20.38
C TYR A 6 -12.91 4.43 19.39
N ASN A 7 -12.89 3.99 18.12
CA ASN A 7 -12.31 4.78 17.04
C ASN A 7 -13.34 5.86 16.63
N PRO A 8 -12.97 7.16 16.56
CA PRO A 8 -13.92 8.25 16.32
C PRO A 8 -14.64 8.18 14.97
N GLN A 9 -14.05 7.53 13.97
CA GLN A 9 -14.60 7.40 12.62
C GLN A 9 -15.37 6.08 12.43
N TYR A 10 -14.87 4.99 13.01
CA TYR A 10 -15.36 3.64 12.75
C TYR A 10 -16.10 3.00 13.95
N GLY A 11 -16.18 3.69 15.08
CA GLY A 11 -16.79 3.18 16.29
C GLY A 11 -16.04 1.95 16.83
N LEU A 12 -16.74 0.81 16.86
CA LEU A 12 -16.19 -0.49 17.28
C LEU A 12 -15.84 -1.41 16.10
N LEU A 13 -16.05 -0.98 14.84
CA LEU A 13 -15.63 -1.77 13.68
C LEU A 13 -14.11 -1.99 13.69
N GLY A 14 -13.65 -3.18 13.30
CA GLY A 14 -12.24 -3.59 13.39
C GLY A 14 -11.77 -3.91 14.82
N SER A 15 -12.67 -3.88 15.81
CA SER A 15 -12.31 -4.32 17.16
C SER A 15 -12.44 -5.84 17.27
N ASN A 16 -11.50 -6.47 17.96
CA ASN A 16 -11.45 -7.93 18.11
C ASN A 16 -11.55 -8.34 19.59
N LEU A 17 -12.03 -9.54 19.87
CA LEU A 17 -12.07 -10.08 21.22
C LEU A 17 -10.63 -10.38 21.69
N SER A 18 -10.25 -9.82 22.82
CA SER A 18 -8.91 -10.07 23.42
C SER A 18 -8.98 -11.12 24.52
N THR A 19 -10.01 -11.05 25.37
CA THR A 19 -10.39 -12.03 26.39
C THR A 19 -11.92 -12.03 26.51
N ASP A 20 -12.50 -12.98 27.22
CA ASP A 20 -13.97 -13.08 27.40
C ASP A 20 -14.64 -11.79 27.88
N ASP A 21 -13.87 -10.94 28.58
CA ASP A 21 -14.31 -9.67 29.17
C ASP A 21 -13.62 -8.43 28.57
N LYS A 22 -12.73 -8.59 27.57
CA LYS A 22 -11.98 -7.46 26.97
C LYS A 22 -12.02 -7.45 25.46
N LEU A 23 -12.16 -6.24 24.94
CA LEU A 23 -12.14 -5.94 23.53
C LEU A 23 -10.84 -5.20 23.16
N LYS A 24 -10.10 -5.71 22.18
CA LYS A 24 -9.01 -5.00 21.51
C LYS A 24 -9.63 -4.04 20.50
N LEU A 25 -9.55 -2.75 20.78
CA LEU A 25 -10.11 -1.72 19.91
C LEU A 25 -9.26 -1.54 18.66
N PHE A 26 -9.93 -1.19 17.55
CA PHE A 26 -9.26 -0.74 16.33
C PHE A 26 -8.37 0.48 16.62
N PRO A 27 -7.19 0.62 15.99
CA PRO A 27 -6.27 1.72 16.28
C PRO A 27 -6.94 3.10 16.18
N ARG A 28 -6.58 3.99 17.12
CA ARG A 28 -6.90 5.41 17.08
C ARG A 28 -5.61 6.20 17.23
N ASP A 29 -5.60 7.46 16.79
CA ASP A 29 -4.44 8.35 16.89
C ASP A 29 -3.16 7.76 16.26
N GLY A 30 -3.31 6.89 15.26
CA GLY A 30 -2.20 6.14 14.65
C GLY A 30 -1.15 7.03 13.98
N GLN A 31 -1.52 8.25 13.58
CA GLN A 31 -0.59 9.19 12.93
C GLN A 31 0.60 9.52 13.82
N VAL A 32 0.36 9.78 15.11
CA VAL A 32 1.42 10.10 16.09
C VAL A 32 2.43 8.95 16.20
N TYR A 33 1.95 7.70 16.05
CA TYR A 33 2.80 6.52 16.11
C TYR A 33 3.68 6.38 14.86
N VAL A 34 3.11 6.45 13.65
CA VAL A 34 3.90 6.28 12.41
C VAL A 34 4.92 7.40 12.23
N ASP A 35 4.55 8.64 12.54
CA ASP A 35 5.47 9.79 12.49
C ASP A 35 6.61 9.64 13.51
N GLY A 36 6.27 9.16 14.72
CA GLY A 36 7.25 8.87 15.77
C GLY A 36 8.26 7.79 15.36
N ILE A 37 7.78 6.69 14.75
CA ILE A 37 8.64 5.60 14.27
C ILE A 37 9.55 6.09 13.15
N GLN A 38 9.01 6.78 12.14
CA GLN A 38 9.79 7.36 11.05
C GLN A 38 10.90 8.26 11.58
N ARG A 39 10.56 9.16 12.52
CA ARG A 39 11.52 10.06 13.16
C ARG A 39 12.64 9.28 13.89
N VAL A 40 12.30 8.29 14.70
CA VAL A 40 13.29 7.49 15.45
C VAL A 40 14.21 6.72 14.51
N ILE A 41 13.69 6.14 13.43
CA ILE A 41 14.50 5.46 12.42
C ILE A 41 15.45 6.45 11.74
N LYS A 42 14.95 7.63 11.36
CA LYS A 42 15.75 8.69 10.75
C LYS A 42 16.87 9.17 11.68
N GLU A 43 16.58 9.40 12.94
CA GLU A 43 17.55 9.82 13.97
C GLU A 43 18.65 8.77 14.18
N ARG A 44 18.29 7.48 14.21
CA ARG A 44 19.23 6.39 14.49
C ARG A 44 20.06 5.93 13.30
N THR A 45 19.51 6.04 12.08
CA THR A 45 20.09 5.42 10.87
C THR A 45 20.42 6.41 9.77
N GLY A 46 19.90 7.64 9.85
CA GLY A 46 19.95 8.63 8.78
C GLY A 46 19.06 8.31 7.57
N LYS A 47 18.39 7.15 7.53
CA LYS A 47 17.52 6.74 6.42
C LYS A 47 16.13 7.36 6.55
N ASN A 48 15.61 7.87 5.44
CA ASN A 48 14.21 8.25 5.36
C ASN A 48 13.43 7.01 4.92
N VAL A 49 12.50 6.55 5.75
CA VAL A 49 11.65 5.38 5.46
C VAL A 49 10.20 5.80 5.59
N GLU A 50 9.33 5.16 4.83
CA GLU A 50 7.90 5.31 5.03
C GLU A 50 7.39 4.23 5.98
N VAL A 51 6.37 4.56 6.78
CA VAL A 51 5.80 3.70 7.82
C VAL A 51 4.29 3.68 7.66
N LEU A 52 3.70 2.48 7.72
CA LEU A 52 2.25 2.30 7.77
C LEU A 52 1.88 1.34 8.90
N ILE A 53 0.72 1.57 9.51
CA ILE A 53 -0.03 0.55 10.24
C ILE A 53 -0.88 -0.17 9.18
N TYR A 54 -0.83 -1.49 9.14
CA TYR A 54 -1.62 -2.29 8.20
C TYR A 54 -2.53 -3.27 8.96
N GLY A 55 -3.59 -3.68 8.29
CA GLY A 55 -4.55 -4.69 8.73
C GLY A 55 -5.20 -5.35 7.51
N ASP A 56 -6.11 -6.27 7.79
CA ASP A 56 -6.69 -7.22 6.82
C ASP A 56 -7.60 -6.48 5.81
N GLY A 57 -8.13 -5.33 6.22
CA GLY A 57 -9.12 -4.56 5.46
C GLY A 57 -10.45 -5.30 5.33
N ALA A 58 -11.23 -4.90 4.33
CA ALA A 58 -12.47 -5.56 3.96
C ALA A 58 -12.33 -6.17 2.57
N PHE A 59 -12.62 -7.46 2.45
CA PHE A 59 -12.64 -8.15 1.17
C PHE A 59 -14.01 -8.76 0.90
N LYS A 60 -14.43 -8.73 -0.37
CA LYS A 60 -15.62 -9.45 -0.82
C LYS A 60 -15.18 -10.75 -1.46
N ASP A 61 -15.49 -11.87 -0.83
CA ASP A 61 -15.28 -13.18 -1.43
C ASP A 61 -16.03 -13.26 -2.77
N PRO A 62 -15.34 -13.45 -3.91
CA PRO A 62 -15.98 -13.53 -5.21
C PRO A 62 -16.82 -14.80 -5.39
N VAL A 63 -16.57 -15.86 -4.63
CA VAL A 63 -17.29 -17.13 -4.72
C VAL A 63 -18.50 -17.14 -3.79
N GLY A 64 -18.29 -16.84 -2.51
CA GLY A 64 -19.36 -16.78 -1.51
C GLY A 64 -20.20 -15.51 -1.55
N HIS A 65 -19.71 -14.44 -2.20
CA HIS A 65 -20.29 -13.09 -2.20
C HIS A 65 -20.46 -12.48 -0.80
N ILE A 66 -19.75 -13.02 0.19
CA ILE A 66 -19.74 -12.54 1.56
C ILE A 66 -18.68 -11.44 1.67
N TRP A 67 -19.03 -10.36 2.37
CA TRP A 67 -18.06 -9.38 2.81
C TRP A 67 -17.41 -9.88 4.09
N GLU A 68 -16.15 -10.25 4.02
CA GLU A 68 -15.30 -10.42 5.20
C GLU A 68 -14.82 -9.03 5.60
N LEU A 69 -15.57 -8.41 6.50
CA LEU A 69 -15.29 -7.07 7.00
C LEU A 69 -14.46 -7.20 8.28
N ALA A 70 -13.18 -7.55 8.13
CA ALA A 70 -12.25 -7.70 9.24
C ALA A 70 -11.89 -6.34 9.81
N ASP A 71 -11.27 -5.48 8.99
CA ASP A 71 -10.97 -4.08 9.35
C ASP A 71 -11.72 -3.09 8.45
N PRO A 72 -12.11 -1.92 8.97
CA PRO A 72 -12.83 -0.92 8.18
C PRO A 72 -11.98 -0.29 7.07
N VAL A 73 -10.65 -0.35 7.19
CA VAL A 73 -9.66 0.11 6.21
C VAL A 73 -8.39 -0.75 6.30
N VAL A 74 -7.65 -0.88 5.20
CA VAL A 74 -6.37 -1.62 5.17
C VAL A 74 -5.31 -0.90 6.01
N SER A 75 -5.24 0.43 5.97
CA SER A 75 -4.26 1.20 6.73
C SER A 75 -4.91 2.37 7.47
N PRO A 76 -4.99 2.33 8.81
CA PRO A 76 -5.56 3.42 9.60
C PRO A 76 -4.62 4.63 9.77
N ALA A 77 -3.31 4.46 9.52
CA ALA A 77 -2.33 5.53 9.57
C ALA A 77 -1.07 5.18 8.79
N PHE A 78 -0.50 6.17 8.11
CA PHE A 78 0.70 6.03 7.30
C PHE A 78 1.43 7.37 7.15
N THR A 79 2.71 7.32 6.78
CA THR A 79 3.52 8.52 6.52
C THR A 79 3.24 9.09 5.12
N PRO A 80 3.46 10.40 4.90
CA PRO A 80 2.98 11.08 3.69
C PRO A 80 3.50 10.53 2.35
N GLY A 81 4.67 9.87 2.32
CA GLY A 81 5.21 9.30 1.09
C GLY A 81 4.42 8.10 0.55
N LEU A 82 3.48 7.56 1.33
CA LEU A 82 2.56 6.49 0.91
C LEU A 82 1.20 7.01 0.45
N ALA A 83 0.98 8.33 0.46
CA ALA A 83 -0.25 8.91 -0.06
C ALA A 83 -0.32 8.81 -1.59
N GLY A 84 -1.47 8.40 -2.11
CA GLY A 84 -1.74 8.37 -3.55
C GLY A 84 -1.75 6.96 -4.15
N VAL A 85 -1.61 6.90 -5.46
CA VAL A 85 -1.67 5.68 -6.27
C VAL A 85 -0.35 5.48 -7.02
N PRO A 86 0.05 4.24 -7.34
CA PRO A 86 1.19 4.00 -8.21
C PRO A 86 1.02 4.70 -9.58
N ASN A 87 2.11 5.24 -10.11
CA ASN A 87 2.18 5.68 -11.50
C ASN A 87 2.47 4.46 -12.40
N GLU A 88 1.45 3.62 -12.61
CA GLU A 88 1.56 2.43 -13.45
C GLU A 88 1.50 2.80 -14.94
N VAL A 89 2.57 2.49 -15.67
CA VAL A 89 2.57 2.50 -17.14
C VAL A 89 2.28 1.08 -17.61
N LYS A 90 1.39 0.90 -18.59
CA LYS A 90 1.22 -0.38 -19.27
C LYS A 90 2.45 -0.71 -20.13
N ILE A 91 3.49 -1.24 -19.52
CA ILE A 91 4.77 -1.58 -20.18
C ILE A 91 4.53 -2.48 -21.38
N LYS A 92 3.63 -3.46 -21.26
CA LYS A 92 3.28 -4.35 -22.39
C LYS A 92 2.64 -3.58 -23.56
N TYR A 93 1.69 -2.71 -23.29
CA TYR A 93 1.05 -1.90 -24.34
C TYR A 93 2.07 -1.02 -25.07
N LEU A 94 2.97 -0.40 -24.31
CA LEU A 94 4.05 0.41 -24.87
C LEU A 94 5.05 -0.44 -25.67
N ALA A 95 5.40 -1.63 -25.17
CA ALA A 95 6.31 -2.55 -25.84
C ALA A 95 5.71 -3.08 -27.15
N ASP A 96 4.43 -3.46 -27.15
CA ASP A 96 3.72 -3.93 -28.34
C ASP A 96 3.67 -2.83 -29.43
N HIS A 97 3.36 -1.58 -29.06
CA HIS A 97 3.40 -0.43 -29.98
C HIS A 97 4.80 -0.16 -30.55
N LEU A 98 5.84 -0.16 -29.70
CA LEU A 98 7.21 0.05 -30.14
C LEU A 98 7.75 -1.10 -30.99
N MET A 99 7.28 -2.34 -30.75
CA MET A 99 7.59 -3.50 -31.58
C MET A 99 7.02 -3.36 -32.98
N GLU A 100 5.78 -2.89 -33.10
CA GLU A 100 5.12 -2.64 -34.39
C GLU A 100 5.81 -1.52 -35.18
N GLU A 101 6.28 -0.46 -34.51
CA GLU A 101 6.89 0.69 -35.17
C GLU A 101 8.39 0.51 -35.51
N ASN A 102 9.17 -0.07 -34.59
CA ASN A 102 10.65 0.02 -34.64
C ASN A 102 11.38 -1.33 -34.61
N GLY A 103 10.67 -2.46 -34.50
CA GLY A 103 11.27 -3.79 -34.41
C GLY A 103 11.96 -4.08 -33.06
N SER A 104 12.36 -5.33 -32.83
CA SER A 104 12.69 -5.86 -31.50
C SER A 104 13.93 -5.26 -30.82
N SER A 105 14.90 -4.69 -31.55
CA SER A 105 16.13 -4.17 -30.96
C SER A 105 15.99 -2.77 -30.34
N ALA A 106 14.91 -2.03 -30.64
CA ALA A 106 14.69 -0.66 -30.16
C ALA A 106 13.65 -0.54 -29.03
N VAL A 107 12.98 -1.66 -28.69
CA VAL A 107 11.83 -1.66 -27.77
C VAL A 107 12.26 -1.33 -26.34
N GLU A 108 13.33 -1.95 -25.85
CA GLU A 108 13.78 -1.76 -24.47
C GLU A 108 14.26 -0.32 -24.22
N GLU A 109 15.07 0.23 -25.12
CA GLU A 109 15.51 1.63 -25.06
C GLU A 109 14.33 2.60 -25.22
N GLY A 110 13.38 2.30 -26.11
CA GLY A 110 12.17 3.09 -26.32
C GLY A 110 11.26 3.13 -25.09
N VAL A 111 11.08 1.99 -24.42
CA VAL A 111 10.34 1.90 -23.15
C VAL A 111 11.03 2.71 -22.06
N LYS A 112 12.35 2.56 -21.89
CA LYS A 112 13.12 3.34 -20.90
C LYS A 112 13.04 4.84 -21.18
N ALA A 113 13.14 5.26 -22.45
CA ALA A 113 13.03 6.67 -22.84
C ALA A 113 11.64 7.24 -22.57
N TYR A 114 10.57 6.49 -22.89
CA TYR A 114 9.19 6.92 -22.64
C TYR A 114 8.91 7.10 -21.15
N ILE A 115 9.33 6.16 -20.31
CA ILE A 115 9.14 6.22 -18.85
C ILE A 115 9.92 7.40 -18.25
N ARG A 116 11.14 7.69 -18.73
CA ARG A 116 11.93 8.85 -18.29
C ARG A 116 11.25 10.18 -18.67
N ASN A 117 10.71 10.28 -19.89
CA ASN A 117 10.17 11.52 -20.43
C ASN A 117 8.75 11.87 -19.94
N ASN A 118 7.97 10.90 -19.46
CA ASN A 118 6.56 11.11 -19.07
C ASN A 118 6.33 11.06 -17.55
N ARG A 119 7.38 11.28 -16.74
CA ARG A 119 7.40 10.98 -15.30
C ARG A 119 6.33 11.66 -14.43
N SER A 120 5.73 12.77 -14.86
CA SER A 120 4.72 13.54 -14.11
C SER A 120 3.30 13.50 -14.67
N ASP A 121 3.11 13.10 -15.93
CA ASP A 121 1.88 13.41 -16.69
C ASP A 121 1.19 12.14 -17.25
N LEU A 122 1.45 10.98 -16.66
CA LEU A 122 0.89 9.71 -17.15
C LEU A 122 -0.59 9.52 -16.83
N VAL A 123 -1.15 10.31 -15.91
CA VAL A 123 -2.55 10.20 -15.48
C VAL A 123 -3.56 10.47 -16.60
N GLU A 124 -3.14 11.08 -17.73
CA GLU A 124 -4.04 11.50 -18.82
C GLU A 124 -3.79 10.86 -20.19
N LYS A 125 -2.93 9.84 -20.32
CA LYS A 125 -2.63 9.21 -21.62
C LYS A 125 -3.32 7.85 -21.76
N GLU A 126 -3.70 7.47 -22.98
CA GLU A 126 -4.32 6.16 -23.30
C GLU A 126 -3.58 4.95 -22.70
N ALA A 127 -2.27 5.10 -22.44
CA ALA A 127 -1.42 4.15 -21.75
C ALA A 127 -1.80 3.85 -20.28
N THR A 128 -2.61 4.68 -19.61
CA THR A 128 -3.14 4.46 -18.24
C THR A 128 -4.63 4.10 -18.22
N LEU A 129 -5.31 4.14 -19.37
CA LEU A 129 -6.74 3.85 -19.47
C LEU A 129 -7.03 2.38 -19.07
N GLY A 130 -7.75 2.15 -17.97
CA GLY A 130 -8.09 0.81 -17.48
C GLY A 130 -7.19 0.25 -16.38
N THR A 131 -6.29 1.04 -15.81
CA THR A 131 -5.71 0.72 -14.49
C THR A 131 -6.75 1.04 -13.40
N THR A 132 -7.09 0.08 -12.55
CA THR A 132 -7.86 0.40 -11.34
C THR A 132 -6.96 1.23 -10.42
N PRO A 133 -7.30 2.47 -10.06
CA PRO A 133 -6.47 3.28 -9.17
C PRO A 133 -6.49 2.64 -7.78
N ARG A 134 -5.44 1.89 -7.45
CA ARG A 134 -5.26 1.25 -6.14
C ARG A 134 -4.38 2.15 -5.28
N GLN A 135 -4.79 2.41 -4.04
CA GLN A 135 -3.97 3.20 -3.14
C GLN A 135 -2.71 2.42 -2.79
N LEU A 136 -1.58 3.12 -2.67
CA LEU A 136 -0.31 2.51 -2.27
C LEU A 136 -0.43 1.78 -0.93
N THR A 137 -1.19 2.35 0.00
CA THR A 137 -1.46 1.78 1.32
C THR A 137 -2.26 0.48 1.26
N ASP A 138 -3.18 0.35 0.31
CA ASP A 138 -3.96 -0.88 0.13
C ASP A 138 -3.06 -1.99 -0.42
N LEU A 139 -2.25 -1.66 -1.44
CA LEU A 139 -1.31 -2.61 -2.05
C LEU A 139 -0.25 -3.10 -1.06
N LEU A 140 0.43 -2.16 -0.40
CA LEU A 140 1.49 -2.47 0.56
C LEU A 140 0.93 -3.11 1.83
N GLY A 141 -0.23 -2.66 2.31
CA GLY A 141 -0.89 -3.23 3.48
C GLY A 141 -1.30 -4.68 3.25
N SER A 142 -1.94 -4.98 2.11
CA SER A 142 -2.28 -6.37 1.75
C SER A 142 -1.04 -7.25 1.54
N LEU A 143 0.06 -6.71 0.99
CA LEU A 143 1.32 -7.43 0.90
C LEU A 143 1.88 -7.77 2.29
N CYS A 144 1.83 -6.80 3.21
CA CYS A 144 2.30 -6.99 4.58
C CYS A 144 1.44 -8.03 5.30
N ASP A 145 0.11 -7.95 5.20
CA ASP A 145 -0.83 -8.90 5.77
C ASP A 145 -0.58 -10.33 5.26
N LEU A 146 -0.48 -10.51 3.94
CA LEU A 146 -0.14 -11.80 3.34
C LEU A 146 1.19 -12.36 3.86
N THR A 147 2.18 -11.49 4.09
CA THR A 147 3.51 -11.88 4.55
C THR A 147 3.53 -12.24 6.03
N SER A 148 2.88 -11.46 6.89
CA SER A 148 2.84 -11.73 8.33
C SER A 148 1.85 -12.84 8.70
N GLY A 149 0.79 -13.02 7.90
CA GLY A 149 -0.37 -13.80 8.27
C GLY A 149 -1.05 -13.22 9.51
N SER A 150 -1.79 -14.06 10.26
CA SER A 150 -2.47 -13.59 11.47
C SER A 150 -1.49 -13.05 12.50
N GLY A 151 -1.87 -11.93 13.15
CA GLY A 151 -1.05 -11.22 14.14
C GLY A 151 -0.58 -12.08 15.33
N ASP A 152 -1.15 -13.26 15.52
CA ASP A 152 -0.77 -14.23 16.56
C ASP A 152 0.53 -15.00 16.26
N LYS A 153 1.07 -14.89 15.03
CA LYS A 153 2.31 -15.60 14.63
C LYS A 153 3.61 -14.94 15.11
N GLY A 154 3.54 -13.82 15.84
CA GLY A 154 4.71 -13.21 16.49
C GLY A 154 5.61 -12.38 15.56
N THR A 155 5.22 -12.14 14.31
CA THR A 155 5.93 -11.27 13.35
C THR A 155 5.09 -10.04 12.97
N PRO A 156 4.99 -9.02 13.85
CA PRO A 156 4.12 -7.87 13.64
C PRO A 156 4.72 -6.77 12.75
N ILE A 157 5.93 -6.98 12.18
CA ILE A 157 6.66 -5.97 11.43
C ILE A 157 7.18 -6.59 10.13
N VAL A 158 6.82 -5.96 9.01
CA VAL A 158 7.30 -6.30 7.66
C VAL A 158 8.13 -5.15 7.13
N LEU A 159 9.32 -5.45 6.59
CA LEU A 159 10.16 -4.50 5.88
C LEU A 159 10.00 -4.73 4.37
N VAL A 160 9.42 -3.75 3.67
CA VAL A 160 9.31 -3.77 2.20
C VAL A 160 10.46 -2.93 1.63
N GLN A 161 11.23 -3.50 0.70
CA GLN A 161 12.34 -2.82 0.02
C GLN A 161 12.20 -2.94 -1.49
N GLY A 162 12.71 -1.93 -2.20
CA GLY A 162 12.72 -1.88 -3.65
C GLY A 162 11.36 -1.64 -4.33
N TYR A 163 10.30 -1.40 -3.56
CA TYR A 163 8.96 -1.18 -4.10
C TYR A 163 8.87 0.06 -5.00
N PHE A 164 9.61 1.11 -4.67
CA PHE A 164 9.68 2.35 -5.45
C PHE A 164 10.88 2.39 -6.40
N ASP A 165 11.62 1.29 -6.53
CA ASP A 165 12.76 1.23 -7.44
C ASP A 165 12.23 1.30 -8.87
N ASN A 166 12.87 2.16 -9.67
CA ASN A 166 12.44 2.41 -11.03
C ASN A 166 13.30 1.59 -11.99
N TYR A 167 12.66 0.86 -12.90
CA TYR A 167 13.31 0.06 -13.94
C TYR A 167 14.21 0.90 -14.88
N THR A 168 14.05 2.23 -14.89
CA THR A 168 14.85 3.16 -15.71
C THR A 168 16.13 3.67 -15.04
N THR A 169 16.34 3.36 -13.77
CA THR A 169 17.54 3.76 -13.01
C THR A 169 18.66 2.72 -12.97
N GLU A 170 18.46 1.57 -13.62
CA GLU A 170 19.52 0.59 -13.96
C GLU A 170 19.92 0.65 -15.45
#